data_AF-A0A8T5EI81-F1
#
_entry.id   AF-A0A8T5EI81-F1
#
_cell.length_a   1.000
_cell.length_b   1.000
_cell.length_c   1.000
_cell.angle_alpha   90.00
_cell.angle_beta   90.00
_cell.angle_gamma   90.00
#
_symmetry.space_group_name_H-M   'P 1'
#
loop_
_entity.id
_entity.type
_entity.pdbx_description
1 polymer ?
#
loop_
_entity_poly.entity_id
_entity_poly.type
_entity_poly.pdbx_seq_one_letter_code
_entity_poly.pdbx_strand_id
1 'polypeptide(L)'
;MARKIGQSAPIDDGDDQVLSGPRQRAATHTSSFGVSKRESHDSSVYYNSKMHAELATEHDTGVSQPLPKELEDSVICGDSRNLSQIPNNSVHLMVTSPPYNASKEYDQNLGLSEYLSLLRDVFAECYRVLVPGGRAVINVANLGRKPYIPLSSHVNLIMTELGFLQRGEVIWDKSASAGVSCAWGSFASASNPCLRDVHEYILIFSKGGYKLPREKSERDARQNTIDRKEFVELTKSIWRFPTVSAKRVGHPAPFPTELPRRCIEMYTFTGDVVLDPFLGSGSTAIAAVECGRKFVGVDLSREYCDLAEQRIAQAEPFTLPQSIETA
;
A
#
# COMPACT_ATOMS: atom_id res chain seq x y z
N MET A 1 46.66 74.22 19.25
CA MET A 1 45.98 74.73 20.47
C MET A 1 44.52 74.90 20.13
N ALA A 2 43.62 74.32 20.93
CA ALA A 2 42.22 74.73 21.09
C ALA A 2 41.29 74.56 19.85
N ARG A 3 40.14 73.90 20.03
CA ARG A 3 38.81 74.54 20.09
C ARG A 3 38.24 74.88 18.71
N LYS A 4 36.94 74.81 18.41
CA LYS A 4 35.69 74.33 19.02
C LYS A 4 34.64 74.86 18.01
N ILE A 5 33.52 74.16 17.85
CA ILE A 5 32.21 74.70 17.40
C ILE A 5 32.15 75.07 15.89
N GLY A 6 31.18 74.65 15.09
CA GLY A 6 29.89 74.02 15.34
C GLY A 6 28.90 74.46 14.24
N GLN A 7 27.65 74.01 14.39
CA GLN A 7 26.45 74.33 13.60
C GLN A 7 26.33 73.59 12.26
N SER A 8 25.18 73.04 11.88
CA SER A 8 23.89 72.75 12.52
C SER A 8 23.09 72.02 11.45
N ALA A 9 22.42 70.94 11.84
CA ALA A 9 21.49 70.15 11.03
C ALA A 9 20.29 71.04 10.55
N PRO A 10 19.36 70.57 9.68
CA PRO A 10 18.39 69.56 10.15
C PRO A 10 17.68 68.66 9.11
N ILE A 11 17.07 67.58 9.66
CA ILE A 11 15.74 66.98 9.31
C ILE A 11 15.59 66.32 7.94
N ASP A 12 14.95 65.18 7.75
CA ASP A 12 14.32 64.12 8.56
C ASP A 12 13.80 63.09 7.54
N ASP A 13 13.41 61.94 8.06
CA ASP A 13 12.38 61.02 7.59
C ASP A 13 12.88 59.60 7.32
N GLY A 14 12.61 58.75 8.31
CA GLY A 14 11.73 57.62 8.03
C GLY A 14 12.32 56.25 8.27
N ASP A 15 12.06 55.75 9.48
CA ASP A 15 12.20 54.36 9.92
C ASP A 15 11.43 53.32 9.07
N ASP A 16 12.00 52.11 9.12
CA ASP A 16 11.37 50.78 9.17
C ASP A 16 10.39 50.31 8.07
N GLN A 17 10.78 49.22 7.39
CA GLN A 17 10.20 47.88 7.65
C GLN A 17 10.87 46.73 6.86
N VAL A 18 11.32 45.73 7.63
CA VAL A 18 11.28 44.26 7.46
C VAL A 18 10.85 43.69 6.09
N LEU A 19 11.61 42.72 5.56
CA LEU A 19 11.17 41.35 5.19
C LEU A 19 12.32 40.56 4.50
N SER A 20 12.97 39.68 5.25
CA SER A 20 13.94 38.71 4.74
C SER A 20 13.21 37.52 4.06
N GLY A 21 13.10 37.56 2.73
CA GLY A 21 12.58 36.44 1.94
C GLY A 21 13.61 35.32 1.73
N PRO A 22 13.17 34.06 1.53
CA PRO A 22 14.06 32.94 1.24
C PRO A 22 14.66 33.10 -0.18
N ARG A 23 15.99 32.99 -0.28
CA ARG A 23 16.76 33.01 -1.54
C ARG A 23 16.21 31.96 -2.52
N GLN A 24 15.60 32.40 -3.62
CA GLN A 24 15.30 31.54 -4.77
C GLN A 24 16.62 31.02 -5.35
N ARG A 25 16.82 29.70 -5.35
CA ARG A 25 17.88 29.05 -6.15
C ARG A 25 17.42 29.02 -7.60
N ALA A 26 18.32 29.36 -8.52
CA ALA A 26 18.07 29.38 -9.96
C ALA A 26 17.57 28.02 -10.46
N ALA A 27 16.48 28.05 -11.24
CA ALA A 27 15.93 26.88 -11.92
C ALA A 27 16.74 26.61 -13.20
N THR A 28 17.14 25.36 -13.41
CA THR A 28 17.83 24.92 -14.63
C THR A 28 16.88 24.09 -15.50
N HIS A 29 16.88 24.37 -16.81
CA HIS A 29 16.04 23.69 -17.81
C HIS A 29 16.56 22.29 -18.15
N THR A 30 15.62 21.35 -18.35
CA THR A 30 15.91 19.97 -18.77
C THR A 30 16.47 19.92 -20.20
N SER A 31 17.58 19.20 -20.40
CA SER A 31 18.00 18.74 -21.73
C SER A 31 17.15 17.53 -22.16
N SER A 32 16.97 17.37 -23.47
CA SER A 32 16.06 16.39 -24.06
C SER A 32 16.49 14.92 -23.91
N PHE A 33 17.72 14.63 -23.46
CA PHE A 33 18.23 13.26 -23.37
C PHE A 33 19.31 13.08 -22.30
N GLY A 34 19.12 12.05 -21.47
CA GLY A 34 20.11 11.28 -20.71
C GLY A 34 21.24 12.05 -20.03
N VAL A 35 21.13 12.29 -18.73
CA VAL A 35 22.25 12.74 -17.89
C VAL A 35 22.46 11.77 -16.72
N SER A 36 23.72 11.40 -16.50
CA SER A 36 24.22 10.37 -15.56
C SER A 36 24.64 10.91 -14.19
N LYS A 37 24.14 12.08 -13.75
CA LYS A 37 24.40 12.61 -12.40
C LYS A 37 23.09 12.92 -11.69
N ARG A 38 23.02 12.61 -10.38
CA ARG A 38 21.91 13.00 -9.49
C ARG A 38 21.91 14.52 -9.32
N GLU A 39 21.30 15.19 -10.29
CA GLU A 39 20.82 16.56 -10.14
C GLU A 39 19.39 16.47 -9.59
N SER A 40 19.01 17.31 -8.64
CA SER A 40 17.61 17.40 -8.21
C SER A 40 16.83 18.09 -9.31
N HIS A 41 16.01 17.33 -10.03
CA HIS A 41 15.24 17.83 -11.18
C HIS A 41 13.96 18.51 -10.68
N ASP A 42 13.64 19.68 -11.23
CA ASP A 42 12.33 20.31 -11.07
C ASP A 42 11.32 19.61 -11.99
N SER A 43 10.45 18.80 -11.40
CA SER A 43 9.41 18.04 -12.10
C SER A 43 8.09 18.81 -12.23
N SER A 44 8.03 20.07 -11.82
CA SER A 44 6.80 20.89 -11.83
C SER A 44 6.17 20.97 -13.22
N VAL A 45 6.96 21.08 -14.28
CA VAL A 45 6.46 21.14 -15.68
C VAL A 45 5.69 19.87 -16.06
N TYR A 46 6.13 18.69 -15.60
CA TYR A 46 5.46 17.42 -15.89
C TYR A 46 4.15 17.29 -15.10
N TYR A 47 4.20 17.50 -13.77
CA TYR A 47 3.03 17.39 -12.90
C TYR A 47 2.00 18.51 -13.08
N ASN A 48 2.40 19.67 -13.65
CA ASN A 48 1.48 20.75 -14.02
C ASN A 48 0.99 20.64 -15.48
N SER A 49 1.31 19.56 -16.20
CA SER A 49 0.82 19.36 -17.56
C SER A 49 -0.69 19.06 -17.57
N LYS A 50 -1.34 19.30 -18.71
CA LYS A 50 -2.79 19.03 -18.88
C LYS A 50 -3.18 17.58 -18.55
N MET A 51 -2.28 16.63 -18.78
CA MET A 51 -2.50 15.22 -18.45
C MET A 51 -2.70 14.99 -16.93
N HIS A 52 -2.09 15.81 -16.10
CA HIS A 52 -2.17 15.71 -14.64
C HIS A 52 -3.18 16.68 -14.01
N ALA A 53 -3.66 17.69 -14.76
CA ALA A 53 -4.58 18.70 -14.24
C ALA A 53 -5.94 18.13 -13.80
N GLU A 54 -6.37 17.01 -14.38
CA GLU A 54 -7.62 16.33 -14.05
C GLU A 54 -7.43 15.20 -13.00
N LEU A 55 -6.20 14.91 -12.60
CA LEU A 55 -5.89 13.89 -11.60
C LEU A 55 -5.86 14.52 -10.22
N ALA A 56 -6.74 14.06 -9.33
CA ALA A 56 -6.67 14.43 -7.92
C ALA A 56 -5.36 13.92 -7.31
N THR A 57 -4.65 14.80 -6.59
CA THR A 57 -3.42 14.46 -5.88
C THR A 57 -3.62 14.43 -4.36
N GLU A 58 -4.73 14.98 -3.89
CA GLU A 58 -5.15 14.99 -2.50
C GLU A 58 -6.68 15.09 -2.36
N HIS A 59 -7.23 14.49 -1.32
CA HIS A 59 -8.63 14.57 -0.90
C HIS A 59 -8.70 14.80 0.61
N ASP A 60 -9.61 15.67 1.06
CA ASP A 60 -9.94 15.75 2.49
C ASP A 60 -10.66 14.47 2.91
N THR A 61 -10.07 13.76 3.87
CA THR A 61 -10.54 12.46 4.35
C THR A 61 -10.69 12.43 5.87
N GLY A 62 -10.73 13.62 6.50
CA GLY A 62 -10.81 13.77 7.95
C GLY A 62 -9.48 13.49 8.65
N VAL A 63 -9.55 13.14 9.93
CA VAL A 63 -8.39 12.88 10.79
C VAL A 63 -8.34 11.43 11.26
N SER A 64 -7.14 10.95 11.59
CA SER A 64 -6.94 9.62 12.18
C SER A 64 -7.63 9.50 13.55
N GLN A 65 -8.13 8.31 13.85
CA GLN A 65 -8.75 7.93 15.11
C GLN A 65 -8.02 6.71 15.69
N PRO A 66 -7.93 6.58 17.03
CA PRO A 66 -7.36 5.38 17.63
C PRO A 66 -8.25 4.17 17.37
N LEU A 67 -7.63 3.00 17.17
CA LEU A 67 -8.34 1.73 17.20
C LEU A 67 -8.63 1.35 18.67
N PRO A 68 -9.85 0.87 18.99
CA PRO A 68 -10.14 0.26 20.29
C PRO A 68 -9.20 -0.93 20.56
N LYS A 69 -8.69 -1.03 21.79
CA LYS A 69 -7.68 -2.05 22.16
C LYS A 69 -8.19 -3.47 21.99
N GLU A 70 -9.48 -3.69 22.19
CA GLU A 70 -10.17 -4.96 21.98
C GLU A 70 -10.18 -5.44 20.53
N LEU A 71 -9.92 -4.55 19.57
CA LEU A 71 -9.78 -4.89 18.16
C LEU A 71 -8.32 -5.08 17.74
N GLU A 72 -7.33 -4.66 18.54
CA GLU A 72 -5.93 -4.93 18.23
C GLU A 72 -5.65 -6.43 18.27
N ASP A 73 -4.97 -6.94 17.24
CA ASP A 73 -4.59 -8.35 17.09
C ASP A 73 -5.80 -9.30 17.13
N SER A 74 -6.90 -8.89 16.48
CA SER A 74 -8.16 -9.62 16.48
C SER A 74 -8.51 -10.25 15.13
N VAL A 75 -9.18 -11.41 15.20
CA VAL A 75 -9.85 -12.06 14.07
C VAL A 75 -11.35 -11.96 14.27
N ILE A 76 -12.04 -11.41 13.27
CA ILE A 76 -13.49 -11.18 13.29
C ILE A 76 -14.13 -12.12 12.28
N CYS A 77 -14.93 -13.06 12.76
CA CYS A 77 -15.78 -13.88 11.90
C CYS A 77 -17.00 -13.04 11.47
N GLY A 78 -17.00 -12.55 10.23
CA GLY A 78 -18.02 -11.62 9.76
C GLY A 78 -17.91 -11.28 8.28
N ASP A 79 -18.83 -10.44 7.82
CA ASP A 79 -18.91 -10.00 6.43
C ASP A 79 -18.21 -8.65 6.25
N SER A 80 -17.12 -8.64 5.48
CA SER A 80 -16.32 -7.43 5.24
C SER A 80 -17.02 -6.33 4.46
N ARG A 81 -18.23 -6.58 3.92
CA ARG A 81 -19.12 -5.52 3.41
C ARG A 81 -19.67 -4.63 4.53
N ASN A 82 -19.50 -5.04 5.78
CA ASN A 82 -19.85 -4.27 6.97
C ASN A 82 -18.71 -4.36 8.01
N LEU A 83 -17.89 -3.31 8.08
CA LEU A 83 -16.84 -3.14 9.06
C LEU A 83 -17.24 -2.12 10.14
N SER A 84 -18.53 -1.96 10.43
CA SER A 84 -19.03 -0.94 11.37
C SER A 84 -18.44 -1.01 12.78
N GLN A 85 -17.96 -2.18 13.20
CA GLN A 85 -17.20 -2.38 14.43
C GLN A 85 -15.83 -1.68 14.42
N ILE A 86 -15.25 -1.43 13.24
CA ILE A 86 -13.99 -0.72 13.06
C ILE A 86 -14.28 0.77 12.83
N PRO A 87 -13.73 1.68 13.66
CA PRO A 87 -13.92 3.11 13.48
C PRO A 87 -13.40 3.64 12.14
N ASN A 88 -13.91 4.82 11.74
CA ASN A 88 -13.36 5.52 10.59
C ASN A 88 -11.89 5.90 10.86
N ASN A 89 -11.05 5.88 9.82
CA ASN A 89 -9.68 6.37 9.89
C ASN A 89 -8.84 5.77 11.03
N SER A 90 -8.93 4.47 11.32
CA SER A 90 -8.24 3.83 12.45
C SER A 90 -7.24 2.73 12.08
N VAL A 91 -7.16 2.33 10.80
CA VAL A 91 -6.16 1.35 10.31
C VAL A 91 -5.21 1.97 9.30
N HIS A 92 -3.97 1.49 9.23
CA HIS A 92 -2.87 2.17 8.52
C HIS A 92 -2.60 1.59 7.13
N LEU A 93 -2.78 0.29 7.00
CA LEU A 93 -2.56 -0.46 5.77
C LEU A 93 -3.65 -1.51 5.63
N MET A 94 -4.22 -1.65 4.44
CA MET A 94 -4.97 -2.83 4.03
C MET A 94 -4.09 -3.65 3.09
N VAL A 95 -3.90 -4.94 3.37
CA VAL A 95 -3.28 -5.89 2.45
C VAL A 95 -4.19 -7.09 2.33
N THR A 96 -4.56 -7.46 1.10
CA THR A 96 -5.51 -8.56 0.91
C THR A 96 -5.36 -9.24 -0.45
N SER A 97 -6.01 -10.38 -0.59
CA SER A 97 -6.19 -11.10 -1.85
C SER A 97 -7.63 -11.61 -1.91
N PRO A 98 -8.55 -10.92 -2.62
CA PRO A 98 -9.95 -11.30 -2.65
C PRO A 98 -10.17 -12.70 -3.24
N PRO A 99 -11.26 -13.40 -2.88
CA PRO A 99 -11.59 -14.70 -3.45
C PRO A 99 -11.92 -14.56 -4.94
N TYR A 100 -11.23 -15.30 -5.80
CA TYR A 100 -11.32 -15.13 -7.26
C TYR A 100 -12.62 -15.63 -7.92
N ASN A 101 -13.59 -16.15 -7.15
CA ASN A 101 -14.87 -16.63 -7.68
C ASN A 101 -14.71 -17.58 -8.90
N ALA A 102 -13.62 -18.36 -8.92
CA ALA A 102 -13.15 -19.19 -10.03
C ALA A 102 -13.18 -20.70 -9.70
N SER A 103 -13.76 -21.06 -8.55
CA SER A 103 -14.11 -22.38 -8.00
C SER A 103 -13.00 -23.26 -7.40
N LYS A 104 -13.20 -23.66 -6.13
CA LYS A 104 -13.43 -25.03 -5.60
C LYS A 104 -13.85 -24.92 -4.12
N GLU A 105 -15.02 -25.47 -3.78
CA GLU A 105 -15.63 -25.63 -2.44
C GLU A 105 -16.14 -24.39 -1.66
N TYR A 106 -15.68 -23.15 -1.90
CA TYR A 106 -16.05 -21.97 -1.07
C TYR A 106 -16.65 -20.76 -1.81
N ASP A 107 -16.73 -20.78 -3.14
CA ASP A 107 -17.24 -19.63 -3.90
C ASP A 107 -18.77 -19.60 -3.95
N GLN A 108 -19.36 -18.43 -3.73
CA GLN A 108 -20.82 -18.20 -3.78
C GLN A 108 -21.41 -18.31 -5.21
N ASN A 109 -20.63 -18.76 -6.19
CA ASN A 109 -20.98 -18.86 -7.62
C ASN A 109 -21.60 -17.56 -8.16
N LEU A 110 -20.92 -16.44 -7.91
CA LEU A 110 -21.39 -15.11 -8.29
C LEU A 110 -21.21 -14.86 -9.79
N GLY A 111 -22.10 -14.09 -10.40
CA GLY A 111 -21.83 -13.47 -11.70
C GLY A 111 -20.70 -12.43 -11.60
N LEU A 112 -20.06 -12.09 -12.73
CA LEU A 112 -18.99 -11.09 -12.74
C LEU A 112 -19.44 -9.76 -12.12
N SER A 113 -20.63 -9.25 -12.47
CA SER A 113 -21.15 -8.01 -11.92
C SER A 113 -21.41 -8.07 -10.41
N GLU A 114 -21.91 -9.19 -9.91
CA GLU A 114 -22.14 -9.40 -8.48
C GLU A 114 -20.82 -9.47 -7.71
N TYR A 115 -19.83 -10.16 -8.27
CA TYR A 115 -18.48 -10.21 -7.71
C TYR A 115 -17.82 -8.82 -7.66
N LEU A 116 -17.90 -8.05 -8.76
CA LEU A 116 -17.38 -6.68 -8.78
C LEU A 116 -18.11 -5.76 -7.81
N SER A 117 -19.43 -5.94 -7.59
CA SER A 117 -20.18 -5.22 -6.56
C SER A 117 -19.70 -5.58 -5.16
N LEU A 118 -19.48 -6.87 -4.88
CA LEU A 118 -18.92 -7.32 -3.61
C LEU A 118 -17.56 -6.67 -3.33
N LEU A 119 -16.67 -6.64 -4.32
CA LEU A 119 -15.37 -5.97 -4.16
C LEU A 119 -15.53 -4.47 -3.90
N ARG A 120 -16.44 -3.79 -4.63
CA ARG A 120 -16.73 -2.38 -4.42
C ARG A 120 -17.20 -2.11 -2.99
N ASP A 121 -18.13 -2.90 -2.48
CA ASP A 121 -18.71 -2.71 -1.14
C ASP A 121 -17.66 -2.92 -0.04
N VAL A 122 -16.84 -3.98 -0.16
CA VAL A 122 -15.73 -4.23 0.78
C VAL A 122 -14.69 -3.12 0.71
N PHE A 123 -14.26 -2.72 -0.48
CA PHE A 123 -13.26 -1.67 -0.64
C PHE A 123 -13.77 -0.29 -0.22
N ALA A 124 -15.08 -0.03 -0.28
CA ALA A 124 -15.68 1.17 0.28
C ALA A 124 -15.54 1.20 1.81
N GLU A 125 -15.79 0.07 2.49
CA GLU A 125 -15.54 -0.04 3.93
C GLU A 125 -14.05 0.07 4.26
N CYS A 126 -13.15 -0.53 3.47
CA CYS A 126 -11.71 -0.34 3.62
C CYS A 126 -11.31 1.14 3.45
N TYR A 127 -11.89 1.85 2.48
CA TYR A 127 -11.67 3.28 2.33
C TYR A 127 -12.12 4.01 3.59
N ARG A 128 -13.30 3.73 4.13
CA ARG A 128 -13.81 4.38 5.36
C ARG A 128 -12.85 4.21 6.56
N VAL A 129 -12.37 2.99 6.80
CA VAL A 129 -11.57 2.68 8.00
C VAL A 129 -10.08 3.04 7.87
N LEU A 130 -9.53 3.16 6.66
CA LEU A 130 -8.14 3.57 6.47
C LEU A 130 -7.89 5.01 6.93
N VAL A 131 -6.78 5.26 7.62
CA VAL A 131 -6.33 6.61 7.99
C VAL A 131 -6.05 7.47 6.75
N PRO A 132 -6.13 8.81 6.84
CA PRO A 132 -5.55 9.70 5.83
C PRO A 132 -4.08 9.37 5.59
N GLY A 133 -3.71 9.19 4.33
CA GLY A 133 -2.39 8.75 3.94
C GLY A 133 -2.16 7.24 4.05
N GLY A 134 -3.10 6.47 4.57
CA GLY A 134 -3.05 5.00 4.64
C GLY A 134 -2.99 4.36 3.26
N ARG A 135 -2.53 3.10 3.18
CA ARG A 135 -2.37 2.37 1.91
C ARG A 135 -3.37 1.24 1.80
N ALA A 136 -3.78 0.96 0.58
CA ALA A 136 -4.49 -0.25 0.21
C ALA A 136 -3.64 -1.02 -0.79
N VAL A 137 -3.42 -2.31 -0.53
CA VAL A 137 -2.65 -3.21 -1.37
C VAL A 137 -3.47 -4.44 -1.66
N ILE A 138 -3.77 -4.68 -2.94
CA ILE A 138 -4.60 -5.82 -3.36
C ILE A 138 -3.78 -6.70 -4.30
N ASN A 139 -3.58 -7.95 -3.89
CA ASN A 139 -3.09 -9.00 -4.76
C ASN A 139 -4.25 -9.54 -5.61
N VAL A 140 -4.12 -9.48 -6.94
CA VAL A 140 -5.11 -9.97 -7.89
C VAL A 140 -4.46 -10.69 -9.07
N ALA A 141 -5.05 -11.82 -9.46
CA ALA A 141 -4.80 -12.48 -10.73
C ALA A 141 -5.86 -12.06 -11.76
N ASN A 142 -5.48 -11.97 -13.03
CA ASN A 142 -6.46 -11.96 -14.11
C ASN A 142 -7.01 -13.38 -14.32
N LEU A 143 -8.27 -13.46 -14.72
CA LEU A 143 -9.03 -14.71 -14.67
C LEU A 143 -9.46 -15.16 -16.07
N GLY A 144 -9.64 -16.46 -16.21
CA GLY A 144 -10.09 -17.05 -17.46
C GLY A 144 -9.05 -16.97 -18.58
N ARG A 145 -9.45 -17.47 -19.74
CA ARG A 145 -8.66 -17.46 -20.99
C ARG A 145 -9.59 -17.19 -22.18
N LYS A 146 -10.81 -17.72 -22.11
CA LYS A 146 -11.88 -17.57 -23.09
C LYS A 146 -13.25 -17.57 -22.39
N PRO A 147 -13.81 -16.41 -22.01
CA PRO A 147 -13.21 -15.08 -22.13
C PRO A 147 -12.06 -14.87 -21.13
N TYR A 148 -11.20 -13.90 -21.43
CA TYR A 148 -10.20 -13.37 -20.48
C TYR A 148 -10.83 -12.22 -19.70
N ILE A 149 -10.68 -12.22 -18.39
CA ILE A 149 -11.20 -11.21 -17.48
C ILE A 149 -9.99 -10.45 -16.90
N PRO A 150 -9.77 -9.18 -17.31
CA PRO A 150 -8.72 -8.33 -16.77
C PRO A 150 -9.13 -7.80 -15.39
N LEU A 151 -9.19 -8.68 -14.39
CA LEU A 151 -9.66 -8.34 -13.05
C LEU A 151 -8.85 -7.20 -12.43
N SER A 152 -7.54 -7.13 -12.70
CA SER A 152 -6.71 -6.01 -12.23
C SER A 152 -7.19 -4.66 -12.76
N SER A 153 -7.66 -4.59 -14.01
CA SER A 153 -8.24 -3.37 -14.58
C SER A 153 -9.56 -3.00 -13.91
N HIS A 154 -10.43 -3.97 -13.64
CA HIS A 154 -11.68 -3.72 -12.93
C HIS A 154 -11.44 -3.22 -11.50
N VAL A 155 -10.50 -3.81 -10.77
CA VAL A 155 -10.14 -3.36 -9.42
C VAL A 155 -9.55 -1.95 -9.45
N ASN A 156 -8.66 -1.62 -10.41
CA ASN A 156 -8.15 -0.26 -10.57
C ASN A 156 -9.27 0.78 -10.75
N LEU A 157 -10.29 0.46 -11.55
CA LEU A 157 -11.46 1.33 -11.75
C LEU A 157 -12.26 1.50 -10.47
N ILE A 158 -12.61 0.40 -9.79
CA ILE A 158 -13.35 0.43 -8.52
C ILE A 158 -12.62 1.30 -7.49
N MET A 159 -11.32 1.08 -7.30
CA MET A 159 -10.52 1.81 -6.33
C MET A 159 -10.48 3.30 -6.66
N THR A 160 -10.29 3.66 -7.93
CA THR A 160 -10.28 5.06 -8.39
C THR A 160 -11.63 5.74 -8.16
N GLU A 161 -12.74 5.06 -8.48
CA GLU A 161 -14.10 5.57 -8.26
C GLU A 161 -14.44 5.78 -6.79
N LEU A 162 -13.87 4.97 -5.89
CA LEU A 162 -14.01 5.13 -4.43
C LEU A 162 -13.13 6.28 -3.87
N GLY A 163 -12.30 6.91 -4.70
CA GLY A 163 -11.44 8.03 -4.30
C GLY A 163 -10.06 7.62 -3.79
N PHE A 164 -9.62 6.39 -4.05
CA PHE A 164 -8.24 6.00 -3.83
C PHE A 164 -7.31 6.60 -4.89
N LEU A 165 -6.13 7.04 -4.45
CA LEU A 165 -5.07 7.57 -5.28
C LEU A 165 -4.14 6.43 -5.71
N GLN A 166 -3.99 6.21 -7.01
CA GLN A 166 -3.08 5.19 -7.54
C GLN A 166 -1.63 5.54 -7.22
N ARG A 167 -0.85 4.55 -6.75
CA ARG A 167 0.62 4.67 -6.57
C ARG A 167 1.42 3.94 -7.62
N GLY A 168 0.85 2.88 -8.18
CA GLY A 168 1.53 1.97 -9.09
C GLY A 168 1.17 0.53 -8.77
N GLU A 169 1.88 -0.37 -9.44
CA GLU A 169 1.67 -1.81 -9.32
C GLU A 169 3.01 -2.54 -9.28
N VAL A 170 3.00 -3.68 -8.60
CA VAL A 170 4.11 -4.65 -8.61
C VAL A 170 3.64 -5.92 -9.30
N ILE A 171 4.48 -6.45 -10.18
CA ILE A 171 4.30 -7.76 -10.78
C ILE A 171 4.96 -8.80 -9.86
N TRP A 172 4.13 -9.61 -9.20
CA TRP A 172 4.62 -10.77 -8.47
C TRP A 172 4.86 -11.92 -9.44
N ASP A 173 6.13 -12.12 -9.79
CA ASP A 173 6.59 -13.19 -10.65
C ASP A 173 6.71 -14.49 -9.84
N LYS A 174 5.77 -15.40 -10.09
CA LYS A 174 5.65 -16.73 -9.47
C LYS A 174 6.54 -17.77 -10.16
N SER A 175 7.38 -17.40 -11.13
CA SER A 175 8.14 -18.34 -11.97
C SER A 175 9.06 -19.27 -11.18
N ALA A 176 9.44 -18.93 -9.94
CA ALA A 176 10.11 -19.84 -9.02
C ALA A 176 9.28 -21.08 -8.64
N SER A 177 7.95 -21.02 -8.79
CA SER A 177 6.98 -22.08 -8.47
C SER A 177 6.11 -22.50 -9.66
N ALA A 178 6.26 -21.86 -10.82
CA ALA A 178 5.45 -22.17 -11.99
C ALA A 178 5.82 -23.57 -12.52
N GLY A 179 4.99 -24.56 -12.18
CA GLY A 179 5.01 -25.87 -12.82
C GLY A 179 4.87 -25.74 -14.35
N VAL A 180 5.19 -26.82 -15.06
CA VAL A 180 5.07 -26.93 -16.52
C VAL A 180 3.60 -26.93 -16.93
N SER A 181 2.89 -25.80 -16.75
CA SER A 181 1.50 -25.67 -17.18
C SER A 181 1.44 -25.77 -18.70
N CYS A 182 0.86 -26.87 -19.18
CA CYS A 182 0.73 -27.17 -20.61
C CYS A 182 -0.51 -26.51 -21.25
N ALA A 183 -1.07 -25.47 -20.64
CA ALA A 183 -2.23 -24.74 -21.14
C ALA A 183 -1.87 -23.79 -22.31
N TRP A 184 -1.17 -24.31 -23.32
CA TRP A 184 -0.63 -23.55 -24.45
C TRP A 184 -1.69 -23.08 -25.46
N GLY A 185 -2.93 -23.56 -25.35
CA GLY A 185 -3.89 -23.47 -26.46
C GLY A 185 -3.41 -24.33 -27.63
N SER A 186 -3.42 -23.78 -28.84
CA SER A 186 -2.87 -24.42 -30.03
C SER A 186 -1.34 -24.40 -29.97
N PHE A 187 -0.75 -25.53 -29.57
CA PHE A 187 0.70 -25.67 -29.44
C PHE A 187 1.41 -25.43 -30.77
N ALA A 188 2.45 -24.58 -30.76
CA ALA A 188 3.25 -24.21 -31.94
C ALA A 188 2.41 -23.78 -33.16
N SER A 189 1.22 -23.21 -32.93
CA SER A 189 0.30 -22.80 -33.98
C SER A 189 -0.29 -21.43 -33.68
N ALA A 190 -0.25 -20.54 -34.66
CA ALA A 190 -0.87 -19.21 -34.58
C ALA A 190 -2.41 -19.26 -34.53
N SER A 191 -3.02 -20.44 -34.70
CA SER A 191 -4.47 -20.60 -34.67
C SER A 191 -5.08 -20.07 -33.36
N ASN A 192 -4.48 -20.39 -32.21
CA ASN A 192 -4.90 -19.89 -30.90
C ASN A 192 -3.87 -20.25 -29.80
N PRO A 193 -2.64 -19.70 -29.81
CA PRO A 193 -1.75 -19.85 -28.66
C PRO A 193 -2.34 -19.09 -27.46
N CYS A 194 -2.12 -19.58 -26.23
CA CYS A 194 -2.58 -18.92 -25.00
C CYS A 194 -1.40 -18.51 -24.14
N LEU A 195 -1.47 -17.32 -23.56
CA LEU A 195 -0.49 -16.86 -22.58
C LEU A 195 -0.55 -17.74 -21.32
N ARG A 196 0.60 -17.87 -20.66
CA ARG A 196 0.71 -18.53 -19.36
C ARG A 196 0.81 -17.46 -18.29
N ASP A 197 -0.16 -17.44 -17.38
CA ASP A 197 -0.15 -16.55 -16.23
C ASP A 197 0.91 -17.02 -15.24
N VAL A 198 2.09 -16.43 -15.33
CA VAL A 198 3.24 -16.73 -14.46
C VAL A 198 3.38 -15.70 -13.34
N HIS A 199 2.47 -14.73 -13.29
CA HIS A 199 2.50 -13.63 -12.32
C HIS A 199 1.12 -13.28 -11.80
N GLU A 200 1.10 -12.50 -10.74
CA GLU A 200 -0.07 -11.78 -10.22
C GLU A 200 0.25 -10.29 -10.08
N TYR A 201 -0.78 -9.46 -9.97
CA TYR A 201 -0.67 -8.02 -9.81
C TYR A 201 -0.86 -7.67 -8.34
N ILE A 202 0.07 -6.90 -7.79
CA ILE A 202 -0.07 -6.26 -6.48
C ILE A 202 -0.34 -4.78 -6.76
N LEU A 203 -1.61 -4.39 -6.69
CA LEU A 203 -2.07 -3.03 -6.95
C LEU A 203 -1.95 -2.20 -5.67
N ILE A 204 -1.41 -0.98 -5.77
CA ILE A 204 -1.05 -0.17 -4.60
C ILE A 204 -1.70 1.21 -4.69
N PHE A 205 -2.43 1.58 -3.65
CA PHE A 205 -3.17 2.82 -3.57
C PHE A 205 -2.94 3.58 -2.26
N SER A 206 -3.34 4.85 -2.21
CA SER A 206 -3.43 5.64 -0.99
C SER A 206 -4.77 6.33 -0.82
N LYS A 207 -5.18 6.52 0.43
CA LYS A 207 -6.36 7.31 0.79
C LYS A 207 -5.96 8.74 1.11
N GLY A 208 -6.67 9.72 0.57
CA GLY A 208 -6.52 11.13 0.94
C GLY A 208 -5.24 11.77 0.40
N GLY A 209 -4.06 11.22 0.66
CA GLY A 209 -2.80 11.77 0.16
C GLY A 209 -1.67 10.73 0.14
N TYR A 210 -0.53 11.12 -0.41
CA TYR A 210 0.60 10.20 -0.60
C TYR A 210 1.56 10.07 0.60
N LYS A 211 1.32 10.74 1.72
CA LYS A 211 2.20 10.65 2.90
C LYS A 211 1.46 9.99 4.05
N LEU A 212 2.12 9.06 4.77
CA LEU A 212 1.62 8.64 6.08
C LEU A 212 2.02 9.71 7.08
N PRO A 213 1.08 10.41 7.73
CA PRO A 213 1.45 11.32 8.81
C PRO A 213 1.95 10.53 10.02
N ARG A 214 2.98 11.08 10.65
CA ARG A 214 3.49 10.68 11.96
C ARG A 214 4.05 11.92 12.65
N GLU A 215 3.56 12.21 13.85
CA GLU A 215 3.99 13.32 14.68
C GLU A 215 5.42 13.12 15.18
N LYS A 216 6.03 14.19 15.72
CA LYS A 216 7.38 14.11 16.30
C LYS A 216 7.42 13.21 17.54
N SER A 217 6.39 13.28 18.37
CA SER A 217 6.17 12.47 19.58
C SER A 217 6.09 10.97 19.28
N GLU A 218 5.60 10.60 18.11
CA GLU A 218 5.40 9.20 17.71
C GLU A 218 6.67 8.54 17.13
N ARG A 219 7.74 9.29 16.86
CA ARG A 219 8.90 8.78 16.10
C ARG A 219 9.64 7.62 16.78
N ASP A 220 9.63 7.61 18.10
CA ASP A 220 10.27 6.56 18.90
C ASP A 220 9.39 5.31 19.02
N ALA A 221 8.06 5.47 19.02
CA ALA A 221 7.13 4.34 19.13
C ALA A 221 6.81 3.68 17.77
N ARG A 222 6.71 4.50 16.72
CA ARG A 222 6.40 4.09 15.36
C ARG A 222 7.66 4.18 14.53
N GLN A 223 8.50 3.15 14.50
CA GLN A 223 9.81 3.15 13.85
C GLN A 223 9.76 2.54 12.43
N ASN A 224 10.77 2.84 11.61
CA ASN A 224 11.01 2.07 10.38
C ASN A 224 11.83 0.83 10.73
N THR A 225 11.48 -0.32 10.18
CA THR A 225 12.15 -1.61 10.44
C THR A 225 12.94 -2.14 9.24
N ILE A 226 12.64 -1.63 8.04
CA ILE A 226 13.31 -2.00 6.80
C ILE A 226 14.70 -1.36 6.71
N ASP A 227 15.71 -2.14 6.33
CA ASP A 227 17.04 -1.63 6.07
C ASP A 227 17.16 -0.98 4.68
N ARG A 228 18.28 -0.28 4.43
CA ARG A 228 18.50 0.43 3.16
C ARG A 228 18.54 -0.49 1.94
N LYS A 229 19.12 -1.68 2.06
CA LYS A 229 19.27 -2.64 0.96
C LYS A 229 17.90 -3.23 0.62
N GLU A 230 17.17 -3.66 1.64
CA GLU A 230 15.82 -4.17 1.51
C GLU A 230 14.89 -3.10 0.92
N PHE A 231 14.97 -1.84 1.40
CA PHE A 231 14.20 -0.74 0.83
C PHE A 231 14.41 -0.59 -0.68
N VAL A 232 15.67 -0.57 -1.14
CA VAL A 232 15.97 -0.48 -2.58
C VAL A 232 15.39 -1.66 -3.35
N GLU A 233 15.46 -2.88 -2.81
CA GLU A 233 14.89 -4.06 -3.45
C GLU A 233 13.36 -4.01 -3.52
N LEU A 234 12.69 -3.59 -2.44
CA LEU A 234 11.23 -3.53 -2.39
C LEU A 234 10.63 -2.38 -3.21
N THR A 235 11.42 -1.36 -3.57
CA THR A 235 10.99 -0.31 -4.51
C THR A 235 10.93 -0.77 -5.98
N LYS A 236 11.42 -1.97 -6.31
CA LYS A 236 11.32 -2.51 -7.68
C LYS A 236 9.89 -2.96 -7.97
N SER A 237 9.45 -2.76 -9.21
CA SER A 237 8.12 -3.15 -9.69
C SER A 237 7.98 -4.63 -10.03
N ILE A 238 9.03 -5.45 -9.84
CA ILE A 238 8.96 -6.90 -10.05
C ILE A 238 9.48 -7.59 -8.79
N TRP A 239 8.61 -8.35 -8.13
CA TRP A 239 8.97 -9.16 -6.97
C TRP A 239 8.97 -10.63 -7.34
N ARG A 240 10.06 -11.33 -7.00
CA ARG A 240 10.23 -12.77 -7.25
C ARG A 240 10.32 -13.50 -5.93
N PHE A 241 9.32 -14.33 -5.65
CA PHE A 241 9.30 -15.27 -4.53
C PHE A 241 8.28 -16.38 -4.79
N PRO A 242 8.48 -17.58 -4.25
CA PRO A 242 7.64 -18.74 -4.54
C PRO A 242 6.24 -18.64 -3.91
N THR A 243 5.28 -19.39 -4.45
CA THR A 243 3.97 -19.62 -3.83
C THR A 243 4.07 -20.58 -2.65
N VAL A 244 3.09 -20.57 -1.75
CA VAL A 244 2.98 -21.54 -0.66
C VAL A 244 2.04 -22.70 -1.02
N SER A 245 2.26 -23.88 -0.45
CA SER A 245 1.41 -25.06 -0.70
C SER A 245 0.06 -24.94 0.01
N ALA A 246 -1.03 -24.91 -0.76
CA ALA A 246 -2.41 -24.94 -0.28
C ALA A 246 -2.67 -26.08 0.73
N LYS A 247 -2.23 -27.30 0.39
CA LYS A 247 -2.39 -28.49 1.26
C LYS A 247 -1.67 -28.34 2.61
N ARG A 248 -0.46 -27.78 2.62
CA ARG A 248 0.30 -27.58 3.86
C ARG A 248 -0.36 -26.56 4.77
N VAL A 249 -0.93 -25.52 4.16
CA VAL A 249 -1.56 -24.39 4.84
C VAL A 249 -2.97 -24.74 5.33
N GLY A 250 -3.66 -25.70 4.67
CA GLY A 250 -5.06 -26.02 4.97
C GLY A 250 -6.05 -25.03 4.37
N HIS A 251 -5.65 -24.27 3.34
CA HIS A 251 -6.50 -23.31 2.65
C HIS A 251 -6.30 -23.46 1.13
N PRO A 252 -7.36 -23.32 0.30
CA PRO A 252 -7.28 -23.62 -1.13
C PRO A 252 -6.41 -22.64 -1.92
N ALA A 253 -6.40 -21.36 -1.54
CA ALA A 253 -5.69 -20.31 -2.27
C ALA A 253 -4.91 -19.32 -1.36
N PRO A 254 -3.98 -19.78 -0.52
CA PRO A 254 -3.17 -18.90 0.31
C PRO A 254 -2.10 -18.17 -0.49
N PHE A 255 -1.92 -16.87 -0.26
CA PHE A 255 -0.67 -16.20 -0.62
C PHE A 255 0.39 -16.41 0.48
N PRO A 256 1.68 -16.46 0.12
CA PRO A 256 2.77 -16.60 1.08
C PRO A 256 2.90 -15.34 1.95
N THR A 257 3.31 -15.50 3.22
CA THR A 257 3.52 -14.39 4.18
C THR A 257 4.54 -13.34 3.70
N GLU A 258 5.44 -13.72 2.80
CA GLU A 258 6.40 -12.79 2.18
C GLU A 258 5.72 -11.62 1.45
N LEU A 259 4.54 -11.83 0.84
CA LEU A 259 3.80 -10.77 0.15
C LEU A 259 3.34 -9.67 1.13
N PRO A 260 2.52 -9.96 2.15
CA PRO A 260 2.12 -8.93 3.12
C PRO A 260 3.30 -8.40 3.90
N ARG A 261 4.32 -9.21 4.23
CA ARG A 261 5.55 -8.74 4.91
C ARG A 261 6.19 -7.57 4.15
N ARG A 262 6.39 -7.71 2.84
CA ARG A 262 6.96 -6.62 2.01
C ARG A 262 6.10 -5.37 2.02
N CYS A 263 4.78 -5.53 1.96
CA CYS A 263 3.84 -4.41 1.99
C CYS A 263 3.86 -3.70 3.36
N ILE A 264 3.88 -4.47 4.45
CA ILE A 264 3.93 -3.99 5.82
C ILE A 264 5.22 -3.21 6.06
N GLU A 265 6.37 -3.78 5.71
CA GLU A 265 7.67 -3.13 5.85
C GLU A 265 7.78 -1.82 5.05
N MET A 266 7.20 -1.76 3.86
CA MET A 266 7.26 -0.57 2.99
C MET A 266 6.29 0.55 3.36
N TYR A 267 5.12 0.20 3.90
CA TYR A 267 3.99 1.14 3.97
C TYR A 267 3.46 1.43 5.37
N THR A 268 4.11 0.90 6.41
CA THR A 268 3.74 1.13 7.82
C THR A 268 4.97 1.30 8.70
N PHE A 269 4.75 1.88 9.88
CA PHE A 269 5.70 1.88 10.97
C PHE A 269 5.39 0.77 11.98
N THR A 270 6.29 0.49 12.93
CA THR A 270 5.99 -0.42 14.05
C THR A 270 4.76 0.05 14.83
N GLY A 271 3.97 -0.90 15.32
CA GLY A 271 2.73 -0.62 16.07
C GLY A 271 1.55 -0.13 15.22
N ASP A 272 1.75 0.18 13.93
CA ASP A 272 0.64 0.47 13.02
C ASP A 272 -0.25 -0.76 12.85
N VAL A 273 -1.51 -0.52 12.48
CA VAL A 273 -2.54 -1.55 12.32
C VAL A 273 -2.70 -1.95 10.84
N VAL A 274 -2.63 -3.25 10.57
CA VAL A 274 -2.83 -3.86 9.24
C VAL A 274 -4.18 -4.55 9.19
N LEU A 275 -5.01 -4.19 8.21
CA LEU A 275 -6.31 -4.80 7.94
C LEU A 275 -6.20 -5.84 6.81
N ASP A 276 -6.81 -7.00 7.00
CA ASP A 276 -7.13 -7.93 5.90
C ASP A 276 -8.64 -8.23 5.91
N PRO A 277 -9.44 -7.70 4.97
CA PRO A 277 -10.87 -7.98 4.85
C PRO A 277 -11.18 -9.36 4.26
N PHE A 278 -10.17 -10.13 3.83
CA PHE A 278 -10.33 -11.50 3.33
C PHE A 278 -9.22 -12.37 3.95
N LEU A 279 -9.22 -12.46 5.29
CA LEU A 279 -8.11 -13.00 6.07
C LEU A 279 -7.70 -14.43 5.67
N GLY A 280 -8.67 -15.27 5.30
CA GLY A 280 -8.47 -16.68 4.98
C GLY A 280 -7.66 -17.37 6.07
N SER A 281 -6.51 -17.94 5.71
CA SER A 281 -5.63 -18.66 6.64
C SER A 281 -4.70 -17.79 7.51
N GLY A 282 -4.88 -16.46 7.51
CA GLY A 282 -4.16 -15.57 8.42
C GLY A 282 -2.78 -15.08 7.94
N SER A 283 -2.42 -15.23 6.66
CA SER A 283 -1.08 -14.85 6.16
C SER A 283 -0.71 -13.39 6.44
N THR A 284 -1.66 -12.46 6.31
CA THR A 284 -1.44 -11.02 6.61
C THR A 284 -1.23 -10.77 8.09
N ALA A 285 -2.03 -11.41 8.95
CA ALA A 285 -1.92 -11.27 10.40
C ALA A 285 -0.61 -11.85 10.94
N ILE A 286 -0.19 -13.02 10.43
CA ILE A 286 1.12 -13.62 10.75
C ILE A 286 2.25 -12.65 10.40
N ALA A 287 2.24 -12.10 9.17
CA ALA A 287 3.26 -11.14 8.76
C ALA A 287 3.23 -9.84 9.59
N ALA A 288 2.05 -9.39 10.04
CA ALA A 288 1.95 -8.24 10.94
C ALA A 288 2.64 -8.52 12.29
N VAL A 289 2.37 -9.68 12.90
CA VAL A 289 3.01 -10.12 14.15
C VAL A 289 4.54 -10.21 14.00
N GLU A 290 5.00 -10.86 12.93
CA GLU A 290 6.43 -11.04 12.62
C GLU A 290 7.16 -9.73 12.29
N CYS A 291 6.43 -8.69 11.89
CA CYS A 291 6.95 -7.34 11.63
C CYS A 291 6.69 -6.34 12.77
N GLY A 292 6.07 -6.76 13.88
CA GLY A 292 5.81 -5.85 15.02
C GLY A 292 4.75 -4.79 14.70
N ARG A 293 3.77 -5.15 13.86
CA ARG A 293 2.54 -4.40 13.61
C ARG A 293 1.38 -5.09 14.32
N LYS A 294 0.31 -4.34 14.52
CA LYS A 294 -0.98 -4.86 14.94
C LYS A 294 -1.78 -5.31 13.74
N PHE A 295 -2.77 -6.19 13.94
CA PHE A 295 -3.67 -6.55 12.86
C PHE A 295 -5.15 -6.55 13.25
N VAL A 296 -6.00 -6.42 12.24
CA VAL A 296 -7.42 -6.78 12.26
C VAL A 296 -7.68 -7.65 11.04
N GLY A 297 -8.13 -8.88 11.25
CA GLY A 297 -8.48 -9.80 10.18
C GLY A 297 -9.97 -10.06 10.16
N VAL A 298 -10.59 -10.07 8.98
CA VAL A 298 -12.01 -10.41 8.82
C VAL A 298 -12.16 -11.53 7.80
N ASP A 299 -12.94 -12.55 8.15
CA ASP A 299 -13.32 -13.62 7.22
C ASP A 299 -14.75 -14.08 7.49
N LEU A 300 -15.46 -14.45 6.43
CA LEU A 300 -16.84 -14.94 6.53
C LEU A 300 -16.89 -16.38 7.08
N SER A 301 -15.84 -17.16 6.84
CA SER A 301 -15.74 -18.56 7.22
C SER A 301 -15.22 -18.69 8.65
N ARG A 302 -16.05 -19.27 9.53
CA ARG A 302 -15.64 -19.58 10.90
C ARG A 302 -14.46 -20.55 10.94
N GLU A 303 -14.46 -21.55 10.06
CA GLU A 303 -13.37 -22.52 9.96
C GLU A 303 -12.04 -21.84 9.62
N TYR A 304 -12.05 -20.86 8.71
CA TYR A 304 -10.85 -20.11 8.36
C TYR A 304 -10.41 -19.13 9.46
N CYS A 305 -11.36 -18.52 10.17
CA CYS A 305 -11.03 -17.74 11.37
C CYS A 305 -10.31 -18.61 12.41
N ASP A 306 -10.86 -19.78 12.74
CA ASP A 306 -10.27 -20.69 13.72
C ASP A 306 -8.87 -21.17 13.26
N LEU A 307 -8.69 -21.48 11.97
CA LEU A 307 -7.39 -21.84 11.38
C LEU A 307 -6.40 -20.67 11.44
N ALA A 308 -6.84 -19.45 11.14
CA ALA A 308 -6.00 -18.26 11.19
C ALA A 308 -5.51 -18.02 12.62
N GLU A 309 -6.39 -18.05 13.61
CA GLU A 309 -6.04 -17.90 15.04
C GLU A 309 -4.99 -18.92 15.49
N GLN A 310 -5.18 -20.20 15.14
CA GLN A 310 -4.21 -21.26 15.46
C GLN A 310 -2.82 -21.00 14.88
N ARG A 311 -2.76 -20.47 13.65
CA ARG A 311 -1.50 -20.19 12.96
C ARG A 311 -0.85 -18.90 13.46
N ILE A 312 -1.63 -17.87 13.75
CA ILE A 312 -1.16 -16.61 14.32
C ILE A 312 -0.52 -16.87 15.70
N ALA A 313 -1.12 -17.74 16.51
CA ALA A 313 -0.57 -18.13 17.82
C ALA A 313 0.81 -18.82 17.74
N GLN A 314 1.21 -19.31 16.57
CA GLN A 314 2.51 -19.94 16.31
C GLN A 314 3.50 -18.98 15.63
N ALA A 315 3.09 -17.76 15.29
CA ALA A 315 3.97 -16.77 14.69
C ALA A 315 4.97 -16.26 15.74
N GLU A 316 6.23 -16.11 15.34
CA GLU A 316 7.27 -15.58 16.20
C GLU A 316 7.10 -14.05 16.32
N PRO A 317 6.86 -13.50 17.52
CA PRO A 317 6.68 -12.07 17.67
C PRO A 317 7.96 -11.31 17.31
N PHE A 318 7.79 -10.20 16.59
CA PHE A 318 8.90 -9.33 16.25
C PHE A 318 9.61 -8.80 17.50
N THR A 319 10.94 -8.86 17.46
CA THR A 319 11.79 -8.16 18.41
C THR A 319 12.55 -7.09 17.66
N LEU A 320 12.46 -5.83 18.12
CA LEU A 320 13.24 -4.74 17.56
C LEU A 320 14.74 -5.12 17.60
N PRO A 321 15.46 -5.06 16.47
CA PRO A 321 16.89 -5.25 16.47
C PRO A 321 17.52 -4.27 17.46
N GLN A 322 18.35 -4.76 18.38
CA GLN A 322 19.19 -3.88 19.17
C GLN A 322 19.98 -3.04 18.17
N SER A 323 19.85 -1.72 18.28
CA SER A 323 20.41 -0.74 17.35
C SER A 323 21.79 -1.18 16.88
N ILE A 324 21.94 -1.44 15.58
CA ILE A 324 23.26 -1.58 14.97
C ILE A 324 23.95 -0.25 15.23
N GLU A 325 24.98 -0.26 16.08
CA GLU A 325 25.87 0.88 16.26
C GLU A 325 26.24 1.37 14.86
N THR A 326 25.84 2.60 14.56
CA THR A 326 26.12 3.28 13.30
C THR A 326 27.63 3.28 13.08
N ALA A 327 28.08 2.50 12.09
CA ALA A 327 29.39 2.62 11.47
C ALA A 327 29.28 3.41 10.17
#